data_AF-A0A934CUH1-F1
#
_entry.id   AF-A0A934CUH1-F1
#
_cell.length_a   1.000
_cell.length_b   1.000
_cell.length_c   1.000
_cell.angle_alpha   90.00
_cell.angle_beta   90.00
_cell.angle_gamma   90.00
#
_symmetry.space_group_name_H-M   'P 1'
#
loop_
_entity.id
_entity.type
_entity.pdbx_description
1 polymer ?
#
loop_
_entity_poly.entity_id
_entity_poly.type
_entity_poly.pdbx_seq_one_letter_code
_entity_poly.pdbx_strand_id
1 'polypeptide(L)'
;MPHIETDTPDIFSRIISQEKKSVLPNHINIDPEDVSKGLAKLVLTIIELLRELLERQAIRRIDSGTLTREEMNNLGTTFMKLAEKMEELKSQFGLKTEDLNIDLGPIGKLL
;
A
#
# COMPACT_ATOMS: atom_id res chain seq x y z
N MET A 1 10.57 -43.56 38.13
CA MET A 1 10.25 -42.23 37.57
C MET A 1 9.93 -42.44 36.09
N PRO A 2 8.71 -42.17 35.61
CA PRO A 2 8.42 -42.29 34.19
C PRO A 2 9.04 -41.09 33.46
N HIS A 3 9.89 -41.37 32.48
CA HIS A 3 10.40 -40.37 31.55
C HIS A 3 9.27 -40.04 30.57
N ILE A 4 8.80 -38.80 30.58
CA ILE A 4 7.93 -38.29 29.52
C ILE A 4 8.86 -37.75 28.44
N GLU A 5 9.10 -38.56 27.41
CA GLU A 5 9.68 -38.09 26.16
C GLU A 5 8.67 -37.15 25.50
N THR A 6 8.93 -35.85 25.58
CA THR A 6 8.23 -34.85 24.78
C THR A 6 8.88 -34.78 23.40
N ASP A 7 8.67 -35.81 22.60
CA ASP A 7 8.90 -35.74 21.16
C ASP A 7 7.64 -36.23 20.48
N THR A 8 6.74 -35.29 20.18
CA THR A 8 5.64 -35.57 19.26
C THR A 8 5.36 -34.32 18.42
N PRO A 9 6.12 -34.11 17.35
CA PRO A 9 5.75 -33.17 16.29
C PRO A 9 4.35 -33.42 15.70
N ASP A 10 3.82 -34.63 15.90
CA ASP A 10 2.59 -35.13 15.25
C ASP A 10 1.28 -34.63 15.88
N ILE A 11 1.30 -34.13 17.13
CA ILE A 11 0.10 -33.53 17.74
C ILE A 11 -0.21 -32.19 17.05
N PHE A 12 0.84 -31.43 16.74
CA PHE A 12 0.73 -30.12 16.10
C PHE A 12 0.18 -30.25 14.67
N SER A 13 0.66 -31.23 13.91
CA SER A 13 0.19 -31.48 12.53
C SER A 13 -1.27 -31.95 12.47
N ARG A 14 -1.75 -32.65 13.51
CA ARG A 14 -3.14 -33.11 13.62
C ARG A 14 -4.13 -31.98 13.95
N ILE A 15 -3.73 -31.00 14.76
CA ILE A 15 -4.53 -29.80 15.05
C ILE A 15 -4.67 -28.92 13.80
N ILE A 16 -3.57 -28.72 13.07
CA ILE A 16 -3.57 -27.92 11.83
C ILE A 16 -4.40 -28.58 10.70
N SER A 17 -4.54 -29.90 10.72
CA SER A 17 -5.30 -30.64 9.70
C SER A 17 -6.82 -30.67 9.94
N GLN A 18 -7.31 -30.35 11.14
CA GLN A 18 -8.73 -30.43 11.47
C GLN A 18 -9.56 -29.17 11.13
N GLU A 19 -8.94 -28.03 10.80
CA GLU A 19 -9.65 -26.83 10.32
C GLU A 19 -9.48 -26.59 8.80
N LYS A 20 -9.34 -27.65 8.00
CA LYS A 20 -9.55 -27.56 6.54
C LYS A 20 -11.03 -27.39 6.21
N LYS A 21 -11.55 -26.18 6.45
CA LYS A 21 -12.67 -25.61 5.67
C LYS A 21 -12.25 -24.25 5.10
N SER A 22 -11.24 -24.31 4.23
CA SER A 22 -11.06 -23.49 3.02
C SER A 22 -11.45 -22.00 3.08
N VAL A 23 -10.50 -21.09 3.35
CA VAL A 23 -10.50 -19.71 2.77
C VAL A 23 -9.09 -19.12 2.53
N LEU A 24 -8.02 -19.92 2.51
CA LEU A 24 -6.69 -19.37 2.16
C LEU A 24 -6.13 -20.11 0.94
N PRO A 25 -5.84 -19.41 -0.17
CA PRO A 25 -5.24 -20.03 -1.34
C PRO A 25 -3.91 -20.65 -0.94
N ASN A 26 -3.80 -21.94 -1.20
CA ASN A 26 -2.62 -22.75 -0.98
C ASN A 26 -1.55 -22.29 -1.99
N HIS A 27 -0.42 -21.78 -1.50
CA HIS A 27 0.69 -21.16 -2.23
C HIS A 27 0.38 -19.82 -2.90
N ILE A 28 0.68 -18.71 -2.22
CA ILE A 28 1.05 -17.48 -2.92
C ILE A 28 2.41 -17.80 -3.57
N ASN A 29 2.39 -18.16 -4.85
CA ASN A 29 3.61 -18.24 -5.65
C ASN A 29 4.05 -16.80 -5.91
N ILE A 30 4.90 -16.29 -5.02
CA ILE A 30 5.35 -14.93 -5.04
C ILE A 30 6.57 -14.85 -5.96
N ASP A 31 6.34 -14.52 -7.23
CA ASP A 31 7.43 -14.13 -8.12
C ASP A 31 8.06 -12.83 -7.58
N PRO A 32 9.39 -12.77 -7.36
CA PRO A 32 10.06 -11.56 -6.88
C PRO A 32 9.74 -10.29 -7.69
N GLU A 33 9.48 -10.42 -9.00
CA GLU A 33 9.05 -9.29 -9.83
C GLU A 33 7.63 -8.82 -9.47
N ASP A 34 6.70 -9.75 -9.21
CA ASP A 34 5.33 -9.43 -8.78
C ASP A 34 5.29 -8.77 -7.40
N VAL A 35 6.18 -9.13 -6.47
CA VAL A 35 6.30 -8.43 -5.17
C VAL A 35 6.73 -7.01 -5.36
N SER A 36 7.78 -6.80 -6.14
CA SER A 36 8.40 -5.51 -6.32
C SER A 36 7.39 -4.55 -6.95
N LYS A 37 6.64 -5.02 -7.95
CA LYS A 37 5.54 -4.27 -8.57
C LYS A 37 4.38 -4.02 -7.60
N GLY A 38 3.97 -5.03 -6.82
CA GLY A 38 2.90 -4.89 -5.82
C GLY A 38 3.23 -3.90 -4.71
N LEU A 39 4.46 -3.94 -4.19
CA LEU A 39 4.95 -2.99 -3.19
C LEU A 39 5.07 -1.58 -3.78
N ALA A 40 5.59 -1.44 -5.00
CA ALA A 40 5.65 -0.16 -5.68
C ALA A 40 4.24 0.45 -5.85
N LYS A 41 3.26 -0.35 -6.28
CA LYS A 41 1.86 0.06 -6.35
C LYS A 41 1.33 0.54 -5.01
N LEU A 42 1.58 -0.20 -3.92
CA LEU A 42 1.16 0.20 -2.57
C LEU A 42 1.76 1.54 -2.13
N VAL A 43 3.08 1.69 -2.28
CA VAL A 43 3.78 2.92 -1.88
C VAL A 43 3.32 4.10 -2.73
N LEU A 44 3.21 3.94 -4.05
CA LEU A 44 2.71 4.97 -4.95
C LEU A 44 1.26 5.37 -4.61
N THR A 45 0.42 4.40 -4.24
CA THR A 45 -0.96 4.68 -3.80
C THR A 45 -0.99 5.52 -2.51
N ILE A 46 -0.12 5.20 -1.53
CA ILE A 46 -0.02 5.98 -0.29
C ILE A 46 0.45 7.40 -0.58
N ILE A 47 1.45 7.55 -1.45
CA ILE A 47 1.95 8.88 -1.85
C ILE A 47 0.86 9.68 -2.55
N GLU A 48 0.08 9.06 -3.43
CA GLU A 48 -1.04 9.69 -4.14
C GLU A 48 -2.11 10.17 -3.15
N LEU A 49 -2.49 9.33 -2.19
CA LEU A 49 -3.43 9.71 -1.13
C LEU A 49 -2.91 10.92 -0.32
N LEU A 50 -1.64 10.89 0.07
CA LEU A 50 -1.04 12.01 0.79
C LEU A 50 -1.02 13.28 -0.06
N ARG A 51 -0.74 13.18 -1.37
CA ARG A 51 -0.79 14.30 -2.31
C ARG A 51 -2.19 14.91 -2.34
N GLU A 52 -3.24 14.11 -2.49
CA GLU A 52 -4.63 14.60 -2.50
C GLU A 52 -5.02 15.28 -1.18
N LEU A 53 -4.62 14.70 -0.05
CA LEU A 53 -4.87 15.30 1.26
C LEU A 53 -4.17 16.64 1.41
N LEU A 54 -2.90 16.72 1.01
CA LEU A 54 -2.13 17.97 1.04
C LEU A 54 -2.72 19.01 0.10
N GLU A 55 -3.21 18.62 -1.08
CA GLU A 55 -3.89 19.49 -2.04
C GLU A 55 -5.17 20.08 -1.43
N ARG A 56 -6.01 19.24 -0.80
CA ARG A 56 -7.21 19.72 -0.09
C ARG A 56 -6.85 20.68 1.05
N GLN A 57 -5.79 20.41 1.81
CA GLN A 57 -5.34 21.32 2.87
C GLN A 57 -4.77 22.63 2.31
N ALA A 58 -4.08 22.57 1.17
CA ALA A 58 -3.57 23.75 0.47
C ALA A 58 -4.72 24.68 0.10
N ILE A 59 -5.75 24.15 -0.57
CA ILE A 59 -6.95 24.90 -0.97
C ILE A 59 -7.59 25.56 0.26
N ARG A 60 -7.82 24.79 1.33
CA ARG A 60 -8.40 25.33 2.57
C ARG A 60 -7.59 26.47 3.16
N ARG A 61 -6.26 26.38 3.16
CA ARG A 61 -5.36 27.40 3.70
C ARG A 61 -5.27 28.64 2.83
N ILE A 62 -5.42 28.48 1.52
CA ILE A 62 -5.52 29.59 0.55
C ILE A 62 -6.82 30.34 0.80
N ASP A 63 -7.95 29.63 0.90
CA ASP A 63 -9.26 30.23 1.16
C ASP A 63 -9.31 30.96 2.51
N SER A 64 -8.62 30.44 3.53
CA SER A 64 -8.52 31.08 4.84
C SER A 64 -7.46 32.18 4.93
N GLY A 65 -6.73 32.48 3.84
CA GLY A 65 -5.67 33.49 3.82
C GLY A 65 -4.47 33.17 4.71
N THR A 66 -4.27 31.91 5.09
CA THR A 66 -3.21 31.47 6.02
C THR A 66 -1.90 31.11 5.32
N LEU A 67 -1.86 31.16 3.98
CA LEU A 67 -0.67 31.00 3.18
C LEU A 67 -0.30 32.32 2.51
N THR A 68 0.95 32.72 2.63
CA THR A 68 1.52 33.81 1.85
C THR A 68 1.62 33.43 0.37
N ARG A 69 1.75 34.42 -0.51
CA ARG A 69 1.91 34.20 -1.96
C ARG A 69 3.18 33.40 -2.29
N GLU A 70 4.25 33.60 -1.54
CA GLU A 70 5.49 32.85 -1.72
C GLU A 70 5.32 31.38 -1.34
N GLU A 71 4.69 31.10 -0.19
CA GLU A 71 4.38 29.73 0.24
C GLU A 71 3.47 29.01 -0.75
N MET A 72 2.47 29.71 -1.31
CA MET A 72 1.58 29.16 -2.34
C MET A 72 2.36 28.74 -3.60
N ASN A 73 3.28 29.59 -4.08
CA ASN A 73 4.11 29.28 -5.24
C ASN A 73 5.07 28.10 -4.97
N ASN A 74 5.69 28.07 -3.78
CA ASN A 74 6.58 26.99 -3.38
C ASN A 74 5.84 25.66 -3.29
N LEU A 75 4.62 25.67 -2.75
CA LEU A 75 3.75 24.50 -2.66
C LEU A 75 3.33 23.99 -4.04
N GLY A 76 2.88 24.88 -4.93
CA GLY A 76 2.56 24.53 -6.32
C GLY A 76 3.75 23.91 -7.05
N THR A 77 4.94 24.52 -6.93
CA THR A 77 6.18 23.98 -7.53
C THR A 77 6.52 22.60 -6.97
N THR A 78 6.27 22.37 -5.68
CA THR A 78 6.53 21.08 -5.03
C THR A 78 5.57 20.00 -5.55
N PHE A 79 4.28 20.32 -5.70
CA PHE A 79 3.31 19.40 -6.28
C PHE A 79 3.61 19.05 -7.74
N MET A 80 4.06 20.02 -8.55
CA MET A 80 4.48 19.74 -9.92
C MET A 80 5.64 18.75 -9.98
N LYS A 81 6.69 18.98 -9.18
CA LYS A 81 7.84 18.06 -9.10
C LYS A 81 7.44 16.67 -8.61
N LEU A 82 6.52 16.60 -7.64
CA LEU A 82 5.99 15.33 -7.16
C LEU A 82 5.24 14.61 -8.29
N ALA A 83 4.37 15.29 -9.02
CA ALA A 83 3.63 14.70 -10.14
C ALA A 83 4.58 14.16 -11.23
N GLU A 84 5.62 14.92 -11.59
CA GLU A 84 6.65 14.46 -12.54
C GLU A 84 7.35 13.18 -12.04
N LYS A 85 7.74 13.14 -10.76
CA LYS A 85 8.40 11.96 -10.19
C LYS A 85 7.47 10.76 -10.10
N MET A 86 6.19 10.99 -9.83
CA MET A 86 5.16 9.95 -9.83
C MET A 86 5.01 9.31 -11.21
N GLU A 87 5.00 10.09 -12.30
CA GLU A 87 4.98 9.55 -13.65
C GLU A 87 6.23 8.73 -13.99
N GLU A 88 7.41 9.22 -13.60
CA GLU A 88 8.66 8.49 -13.80
C GLU A 88 8.63 7.12 -13.10
N LEU A 89 8.20 7.07 -11.84
CA LEU A 89 8.11 5.84 -11.06
C LEU A 89 7.03 4.90 -11.60
N LYS A 90 5.85 5.42 -11.96
CA LYS A 90 4.80 4.63 -12.60
C LYS A 90 5.31 3.96 -13.89
N SER A 91 6.04 4.70 -14.72
CA SER A 91 6.65 4.16 -15.94
C SER A 91 7.69 3.07 -15.62
N GLN A 92 8.53 3.24 -14.60
CA GLN A 92 9.56 2.26 -14.22
C GLN A 92 8.95 0.92 -13.77
N PHE A 93 7.81 0.95 -13.07
CA PHE A 93 7.13 -0.25 -12.58
C PHE A 93 6.01 -0.76 -13.52
N GLY A 94 5.83 -0.13 -14.68
CA GLY A 94 4.77 -0.50 -15.64
C GLY A 94 3.37 -0.40 -15.03
N LEU A 95 3.12 0.68 -14.29
CA LEU A 95 1.86 0.99 -13.62
C LEU A 95 1.19 2.18 -14.31
N LYS A 96 -0.14 2.18 -14.33
CA LYS A 96 -0.99 3.30 -14.72
C LYS A 96 -1.58 3.96 -13.50
N THR A 97 -2.14 5.16 -13.66
CA THR A 97 -2.87 5.85 -12.59
C THR A 97 -4.03 5.00 -12.07
N GLU A 98 -4.73 4.29 -12.96
CA GLU A 98 -5.83 3.37 -12.61
C GLU A 98 -5.37 2.25 -11.66
N ASP A 99 -4.10 1.84 -11.79
CA ASP A 99 -3.54 0.78 -10.97
C ASP A 99 -3.32 1.22 -9.52
N LEU A 100 -3.28 2.52 -9.22
CA LEU A 100 -3.16 2.99 -7.84
C LEU A 100 -4.48 2.86 -7.07
N ASN A 101 -5.60 2.57 -7.74
CA ASN A 101 -6.84 2.27 -7.06
C ASN A 101 -6.81 0.86 -6.45
N ILE A 102 -6.33 0.76 -5.21
CA ILE A 102 -6.27 -0.48 -4.46
C ILE A 102 -7.62 -0.74 -3.78
N ASP A 103 -8.18 -1.92 -4.05
CA ASP A 103 -9.30 -2.48 -3.29
C ASP A 103 -8.76 -3.16 -2.02
N LEU A 104 -9.09 -2.60 -0.87
CA LEU A 104 -8.73 -3.16 0.43
C LEU A 104 -9.78 -4.18 0.94
N GLY A 105 -10.74 -4.57 0.10
CA GLY A 105 -11.82 -5.48 0.46
C GLY A 105 -12.83 -4.82 1.41
N PRO A 106 -12.99 -5.28 2.66
CA PRO A 106 -14.00 -4.76 3.58
C PRO A 106 -13.81 -3.28 3.98
N ILE A 107 -12.61 -2.72 3.76
CA ILE A 107 -12.32 -1.30 4.03
C ILE A 107 -12.63 -0.41 2.81
N GLY A 108 -12.98 -1.01 1.68
CA GLY A 108 -13.30 -0.32 0.44
C GLY A 108 -12.07 0.02 -0.39
N LYS A 109 -12.27 0.89 -1.38
CA LYS A 109 -11.21 1.34 -2.29
C LYS A 109 -10.50 2.56 -1.72
N LEU A 110 -9.18 2.62 -1.94
CA LEU A 110 -8.32 3.68 -1.44
C LEU A 110 -8.44 5.00 -2.23
N LEU A 111 -8.79 4.92 -3.53
CA LEU A 111 -8.91 6.05 -4.46
C LEU A 111 -10.21 5.96 -5.30
#